data_AF-A0A7S2NI31-F1
#
_entry.id   AF-A0A7S2NI31-F1
#
_cell.length_a   1.000
_cell.length_b   1.000
_cell.length_c   1.000
_cell.angle_alpha   90.00
_cell.angle_beta   90.00
_cell.angle_gamma   90.00
#
_symmetry.space_group_name_H-M   'P 1'
#
loop_
_entity.id
_entity.type
_entity.pdbx_description
1 polymer ?
#
loop_
_entity_poly.entity_id
_entity_poly.type
_entity_poly.pdbx_seq_one_letter_code
_entity_poly.pdbx_strand_id
1 'polypeptide(L)'
;DAATATRCTPTAAQRGQVSTAVMVEAIDLSSSSTDPDDRLDMRRTRHSDWERMRASESLRTVSPIYQLVDKDTFQAFMGGVISLNTLAIAAETDHPDWPVWGFFDTVFLIIFLGELALRIGRRGLSAFLHSKKDFFWNILDTFIVLLGVVDLWLAPLVMYVVRMSEDGKSQMSGGSSIMRFLRLLRLLRLLRVFKMVRRLAAFLEALTTMLGPFFLVIFVLFGFNLFVSIALTQVLGHNELEGAQGRDEIHTAFRDVQTSFFSLFQVITMDNWFTIVKPVVETSKIWCFFFIVFMVFCSWTMISILTAVASDNVIAATSGSKERERVEKEKKTKEFYRLLRQMFEAGDEDGNGLLDKEEFEDMLEKEQLNELLITMDINVKKEELYEMWDMLDVAGTGVLTIDEFLDGLGYLQEDQIMTRHIANLDFGIRRLSIDLEVRFHSLTRKIRDLRKQNQSLLDALQQEERVQQSQAQALVLWVQWAVKKDVSCFPTELQDIAFREAEKAPPLPPGGIERQGSLRQQA
;
A
#
# COMPACT_ATOMS: atom_id res chain seq x y z
N ASP A 1 -1.19 -23.18 25.90
CA ASP A 1 -1.11 -23.31 24.43
C ASP A 1 -1.46 -22.00 23.76
N ALA A 2 -0.55 -21.55 22.89
CA ALA A 2 -0.33 -20.17 22.51
C ALA A 2 -1.44 -19.53 21.67
N ALA A 3 -1.47 -18.19 21.74
CA ALA A 3 -2.38 -17.31 21.04
C ALA A 3 -1.79 -16.77 19.71
N THR A 4 -2.72 -16.40 18.81
CA THR A 4 -2.69 -15.26 17.85
C THR A 4 -1.88 -15.31 16.54
N ALA A 5 -2.56 -14.76 15.51
CA ALA A 5 -2.05 -13.86 14.46
C ALA A 5 -1.91 -14.43 13.03
N THR A 6 -2.98 -14.26 12.24
CA THR A 6 -2.96 -14.24 10.78
C THR A 6 -2.51 -12.83 10.34
N ARG A 7 -1.29 -12.70 9.82
CA ARG A 7 -0.71 -11.44 9.35
C ARG A 7 -1.01 -11.20 7.87
N CYS A 8 -1.49 -9.99 7.59
CA CYS A 8 -1.45 -9.31 6.31
C CYS A 8 -0.02 -9.22 5.75
N THR A 9 0.11 -9.39 4.44
CA THR A 9 1.29 -9.06 3.65
C THR A 9 1.28 -7.58 3.25
N PRO A 10 2.39 -6.85 3.36
CA PRO A 10 2.62 -5.66 2.56
C PRO A 10 3.65 -5.94 1.44
N THR A 11 3.28 -5.47 0.25
CA THR A 11 4.11 -5.20 -0.92
C THR A 11 5.30 -4.32 -0.56
N ALA A 12 6.52 -4.83 -0.76
CA ALA A 12 7.77 -4.10 -0.56
C ALA A 12 8.24 -3.44 -1.85
N ALA A 13 8.53 -2.15 -1.73
CA ALA A 13 9.05 -1.25 -2.74
C ALA A 13 10.42 -1.70 -3.28
N GLN A 14 10.56 -1.65 -4.61
CA GLN A 14 11.85 -1.66 -5.29
C GLN A 14 12.53 -0.29 -5.15
N ARG A 15 13.62 -0.23 -4.39
CA ARG A 15 14.86 0.45 -4.78
C ARG A 15 15.95 0.19 -3.73
N GLY A 16 17.03 -0.44 -4.18
CA GLY A 16 18.35 -0.41 -3.54
C GLY A 16 18.47 -1.21 -2.25
N GLN A 17 18.71 -2.52 -2.35
CA GLN A 17 19.44 -3.30 -1.34
C GLN A 17 19.78 -4.68 -1.91
N VAL A 18 20.94 -4.81 -2.53
CA VAL A 18 21.63 -6.10 -2.65
C VAL A 18 22.82 -6.03 -1.70
N SER A 19 22.56 -6.23 -0.42
CA SER A 19 23.57 -6.60 0.57
C SER A 19 22.98 -7.14 1.88
N THR A 20 21.69 -6.94 2.15
CA THR A 20 21.06 -7.33 3.43
C THR A 20 20.36 -8.69 3.44
N ALA A 21 20.20 -9.37 2.30
CA ALA A 21 19.46 -10.63 2.24
C ALA A 21 20.18 -11.85 2.86
N VAL A 22 21.51 -11.77 3.08
CA VAL A 22 22.27 -12.86 3.74
C VAL A 22 22.30 -12.71 5.27
N MET A 23 21.80 -11.59 5.81
CA MET A 23 21.90 -11.30 7.24
C MET A 23 20.72 -11.87 8.06
N VAL A 24 19.61 -12.23 7.42
CA VAL A 24 18.39 -12.68 8.13
C VAL A 24 18.36 -14.20 8.34
N GLU A 25 18.99 -15.01 7.48
CA GLU A 25 19.01 -16.47 7.62
C GLU A 25 20.02 -17.00 8.65
N ALA A 26 20.94 -16.17 9.13
CA ALA A 26 22.03 -16.58 10.04
C ALA A 26 21.72 -16.36 11.54
N ILE A 27 20.57 -15.77 11.88
CA ILE A 27 20.19 -15.48 13.28
C ILE A 27 19.45 -16.68 13.91
N ASP A 28 18.74 -17.49 13.11
CA ASP A 28 17.89 -18.59 13.60
C ASP A 28 18.65 -19.86 14.01
N LEU A 29 19.95 -20.00 13.69
CA LEU A 29 20.76 -21.17 14.06
C LEU A 29 21.54 -20.98 15.37
N SER A 30 21.36 -19.85 16.07
CA SER A 30 22.13 -19.51 17.28
C SER A 30 21.64 -20.19 18.58
N SER A 31 20.58 -21.00 18.53
CA SER A 31 19.95 -21.58 19.73
C SER A 31 20.41 -22.99 20.12
N SER A 32 21.30 -23.65 19.37
CA SER A 32 21.56 -25.09 19.55
C SER A 32 22.94 -25.52 20.06
N SER A 33 23.85 -24.63 20.49
CA SER A 33 25.16 -25.05 21.04
C SER A 33 25.46 -24.46 22.43
N THR A 34 25.76 -25.38 23.37
CA THR A 34 26.03 -25.14 24.81
C THR A 34 27.50 -25.02 25.17
N ASP A 35 28.44 -25.11 24.21
CA ASP A 35 29.89 -25.10 24.50
C ASP A 35 30.54 -23.75 24.14
N PRO A 36 31.27 -23.08 25.08
CA PRO A 36 31.90 -21.78 24.83
C PRO A 36 33.02 -21.78 23.77
N ASP A 37 33.78 -22.89 23.64
CA ASP A 37 34.90 -22.98 22.69
C ASP A 37 34.43 -23.08 21.23
N ASP A 38 33.33 -23.79 20.98
CA ASP A 38 32.70 -23.87 19.64
C ASP A 38 32.24 -22.50 19.13
N ARG A 39 31.83 -21.59 20.03
CA ARG A 39 31.41 -20.23 19.66
C ARG A 39 32.58 -19.36 19.22
N LEU A 40 33.77 -19.58 19.79
CA LEU A 40 34.99 -18.85 19.43
C LEU A 40 35.52 -19.32 18.08
N ASP A 41 35.51 -20.63 17.80
CA ASP A 41 35.93 -21.19 16.51
C ASP A 41 34.94 -20.86 15.39
N MET A 42 33.63 -20.87 15.65
CA MET A 42 32.64 -20.36 14.69
C MET A 42 32.80 -18.86 14.41
N ARG A 43 33.16 -18.04 15.41
CA ARG A 43 33.45 -16.61 15.17
C ARG A 43 34.71 -16.41 14.33
N ARG A 44 35.75 -17.22 14.55
CA ARG A 44 37.02 -17.16 13.81
C ARG A 44 36.87 -17.59 12.35
N THR A 45 36.20 -18.72 12.11
CA THR A 45 35.90 -19.21 10.76
C THR A 45 35.02 -18.22 10.01
N ARG A 46 33.96 -17.71 10.65
CA ARG A 46 33.08 -16.68 10.08
C ARG A 46 33.85 -15.40 9.76
N HIS A 47 34.74 -14.91 10.62
CA HIS A 47 35.58 -13.74 10.32
C HIS A 47 36.52 -13.98 9.12
N SER A 48 37.13 -15.18 9.03
CA SER A 48 37.99 -15.54 7.90
C SER A 48 37.23 -15.69 6.59
N ASP A 49 35.98 -16.16 6.63
CA ASP A 49 35.11 -16.26 5.46
C ASP A 49 34.56 -14.88 5.07
N TRP A 50 34.22 -14.02 6.02
CA TRP A 50 33.91 -12.61 5.77
C TRP A 50 35.09 -11.88 5.13
N GLU A 51 36.32 -12.11 5.59
CA GLU A 51 37.53 -11.52 4.99
C GLU A 51 37.82 -12.07 3.60
N ARG A 52 37.62 -13.37 3.35
CA ARG A 52 37.75 -13.98 2.02
C ARG A 52 36.67 -13.48 1.05
N MET A 53 35.42 -13.35 1.52
CA MET A 53 34.33 -12.79 0.72
C MET A 53 34.59 -11.32 0.41
N ARG A 54 35.00 -10.52 1.40
CA ARG A 54 35.35 -9.10 1.23
C ARG A 54 36.59 -8.92 0.34
N ALA A 55 37.57 -9.82 0.40
CA ALA A 55 38.74 -9.85 -0.50
C ALA A 55 38.36 -10.28 -1.93
N SER A 56 37.42 -11.20 -2.09
CA SER A 56 36.88 -11.59 -3.42
C SER A 56 36.03 -10.48 -4.06
N GLU A 57 35.43 -9.63 -3.22
CA GLU A 57 34.59 -8.51 -3.62
C GLU A 57 35.42 -7.24 -3.88
N SER A 58 36.51 -7.02 -3.12
CA SER A 58 37.46 -5.92 -3.34
C SER A 58 38.35 -6.12 -4.57
N LEU A 59 38.57 -7.36 -5.02
CA LEU A 59 39.27 -7.66 -6.27
C LEU A 59 38.40 -7.50 -7.53
N ARG A 60 37.09 -7.26 -7.37
CA ARG A 60 36.24 -6.75 -8.46
C ARG A 60 36.29 -5.23 -8.47
N THR A 61 37.47 -4.67 -8.66
CA THR A 61 37.62 -3.32 -9.22
C THR A 61 37.02 -3.36 -10.62
N VAL A 62 35.71 -3.10 -10.71
CA VAL A 62 34.96 -3.10 -11.97
C VAL A 62 35.58 -2.01 -12.84
N SER A 63 36.40 -2.39 -13.82
CA SER A 63 36.99 -1.46 -14.78
C SER A 63 35.92 -0.50 -15.31
N PRO A 64 36.25 0.80 -15.48
CA PRO A 64 35.28 1.83 -15.90
C PRO A 64 34.56 1.48 -17.22
N ILE A 65 35.19 0.65 -18.06
CA ILE A 65 34.60 0.15 -19.32
C ILE A 65 33.35 -0.70 -19.12
N TYR A 66 33.25 -1.42 -17.99
CA TYR A 66 32.10 -2.27 -17.68
C TYR A 66 30.94 -1.48 -17.06
N GLN A 67 31.23 -0.33 -16.45
CA GLN A 67 30.21 0.59 -15.95
C GLN A 67 29.50 1.33 -17.10
N LEU A 68 30.13 1.43 -18.27
CA LEU A 68 29.53 2.04 -19.47
C LEU A 68 28.28 1.31 -19.94
N VAL A 69 28.26 -0.03 -19.82
CA VAL A 69 27.15 -0.89 -20.29
C VAL A 69 25.85 -0.66 -19.52
N ASP A 70 25.96 -0.28 -18.24
CA ASP A 70 24.80 -0.07 -17.37
C ASP A 70 24.22 1.36 -17.51
N LYS A 71 24.86 2.26 -18.27
CA LYS A 71 24.32 3.62 -18.50
C LYS A 71 23.17 3.60 -19.49
N ASP A 72 22.10 4.33 -19.17
CA ASP A 72 20.93 4.48 -20.04
C ASP A 72 21.29 5.06 -21.42
N THR A 73 22.32 5.90 -21.50
CA THR A 73 22.83 6.46 -22.75
C THR A 73 23.41 5.39 -23.68
N PHE A 74 24.16 4.42 -23.15
CA PHE A 74 24.68 3.29 -23.92
C PHE A 74 23.55 2.38 -24.38
N GLN A 75 22.57 2.13 -23.50
CA GLN A 75 21.39 1.35 -23.85
C GLN A 75 20.60 2.03 -24.98
N ALA A 76 20.37 3.33 -24.90
CA ALA A 76 19.70 4.12 -25.95
C ALA A 76 20.46 4.09 -27.28
N PHE A 77 21.79 4.27 -27.24
CA PHE A 77 22.66 4.15 -28.42
C PHE A 77 22.47 2.81 -29.13
N MET A 78 22.57 1.70 -28.39
CA MET A 78 22.36 0.37 -28.94
C MET A 78 20.94 0.19 -29.54
N GLY A 79 19.97 0.98 -29.08
CA GLY A 79 18.59 0.99 -29.61
C GLY A 79 18.48 1.67 -30.94
N GLY A 80 19.19 2.79 -31.09
CA GLY A 80 19.41 3.43 -32.38
C GLY A 80 20.06 2.46 -33.37
N VAL A 81 21.09 1.73 -32.94
CA VAL A 81 21.77 0.74 -33.80
C VAL A 81 20.83 -0.38 -34.27
N ILE A 82 19.99 -0.95 -33.39
CA ILE A 82 19.01 -1.98 -33.78
C ILE A 82 17.95 -1.41 -34.72
N SER A 83 17.48 -0.19 -34.47
CA SER A 83 16.50 0.48 -35.32
C SER A 83 17.07 0.73 -36.72
N LEU A 84 18.31 1.23 -36.80
CA LEU A 84 19.00 1.47 -38.06
C LEU A 84 19.28 0.16 -38.81
N ASN A 85 19.65 -0.92 -38.11
CA ASN A 85 19.80 -2.24 -38.71
C ASN A 85 18.48 -2.75 -39.31
N THR A 86 17.35 -2.51 -38.62
CA THR A 86 16.02 -2.89 -39.12
C THR A 86 15.65 -2.10 -40.38
N LEU A 87 15.92 -0.79 -40.40
CA LEU A 87 15.72 0.05 -41.58
C LEU A 87 16.64 -0.36 -42.74
N ALA A 88 17.89 -0.74 -42.46
CA ALA A 88 18.80 -1.25 -43.47
C ALA A 88 18.28 -2.56 -44.08
N ILE A 89 17.74 -3.47 -43.27
CA ILE A 89 17.13 -4.72 -43.78
C ILE A 89 15.89 -4.42 -44.64
N ALA A 90 15.07 -3.44 -44.26
CA ALA A 90 13.92 -3.01 -45.06
C ALA A 90 14.37 -2.44 -46.42
N ALA A 91 15.34 -1.52 -46.42
CA ALA A 91 15.87 -0.90 -47.63
C ALA A 91 16.60 -1.91 -48.54
N GLU A 92 17.30 -2.88 -47.98
CA GLU A 92 17.92 -3.96 -48.74
C GLU A 92 16.88 -4.88 -49.39
N THR A 93 15.72 -5.06 -48.76
CA THR A 93 14.62 -5.86 -49.33
C THR A 93 14.07 -5.21 -50.59
N ASP A 94 13.96 -3.87 -50.62
CA ASP A 94 13.50 -3.12 -51.79
C ASP A 94 14.60 -2.93 -52.85
N HIS A 95 15.86 -2.82 -52.44
CA HIS A 95 17.01 -2.59 -53.31
C HIS A 95 18.14 -3.60 -53.09
N PRO A 96 17.96 -4.88 -53.46
CA PRO A 96 18.94 -5.93 -53.20
C PRO A 96 20.25 -5.79 -53.98
N ASP A 97 20.26 -5.01 -55.06
CA ASP A 97 21.38 -4.91 -55.99
C ASP A 97 22.54 -4.02 -55.50
N TRP A 98 22.34 -3.25 -54.42
CA TRP A 98 23.40 -2.35 -53.94
C TRP A 98 24.50 -3.12 -53.20
N PRO A 99 25.78 -2.92 -53.54
CA PRO A 99 26.89 -3.67 -52.93
C PRO A 99 27.22 -3.24 -51.50
N VAL A 100 26.61 -2.16 -51.00
CA VAL A 100 26.91 -1.56 -49.70
C VAL A 100 26.34 -2.35 -48.51
N TRP A 101 25.35 -3.23 -48.74
CA TRP A 101 24.65 -3.93 -47.66
C TRP A 101 25.57 -4.83 -46.84
N GLY A 102 26.48 -5.56 -47.48
CA GLY A 102 27.44 -6.42 -46.79
C GLY A 102 28.38 -5.66 -45.86
N PHE A 103 28.73 -4.42 -46.20
CA PHE A 103 29.52 -3.54 -45.32
C PHE A 103 28.71 -3.17 -44.08
N PHE A 104 27.47 -2.69 -44.25
CA PHE A 104 26.60 -2.33 -43.13
C PHE A 104 26.31 -3.52 -42.22
N ASP A 105 25.99 -4.69 -42.79
CA ASP A 105 25.75 -5.92 -42.02
C ASP A 105 26.95 -6.31 -41.16
N THR A 106 28.16 -6.11 -41.68
CA THR A 106 29.42 -6.37 -40.95
C THR A 106 29.61 -5.37 -39.81
N VAL A 107 29.38 -4.08 -40.07
CA VAL A 107 29.48 -3.03 -39.04
C VAL A 107 28.49 -3.29 -37.90
N PHE A 108 27.22 -3.59 -38.21
CA PHE A 108 26.21 -3.90 -37.20
C PHE A 108 26.57 -5.14 -36.38
N LEU A 109 27.06 -6.19 -37.04
CA LEU A 109 27.48 -7.41 -36.36
C LEU A 109 28.66 -7.17 -35.42
N ILE A 110 29.66 -6.38 -35.81
CA ILE A 110 30.80 -6.02 -34.97
C ILE A 110 30.32 -5.25 -33.73
N ILE A 111 29.41 -4.29 -33.89
CA ILE A 111 28.85 -3.54 -32.77
C ILE A 111 28.11 -4.47 -31.79
N PHE A 112 27.30 -5.41 -32.31
CA PHE A 112 26.60 -6.39 -31.47
C PHE A 112 27.53 -7.39 -30.79
N LEU A 113 28.60 -7.80 -31.45
CA LEU A 113 29.62 -8.67 -30.88
C LEU A 113 30.36 -7.95 -29.73
N GLY A 114 30.70 -6.67 -29.94
CA GLY A 114 31.30 -5.82 -28.92
C GLY A 114 30.40 -5.63 -27.70
N GLU A 115 29.11 -5.33 -27.92
CA GLU A 115 28.12 -5.24 -26.85
C GLU A 115 28.03 -6.55 -26.05
N LEU A 116 27.94 -7.69 -26.73
CA LEU A 116 27.86 -9.01 -26.09
C LEU A 116 29.13 -9.32 -25.29
N ALA A 117 30.31 -9.04 -25.84
CA ALA A 117 31.59 -9.23 -25.17
C ALA A 117 31.69 -8.38 -23.89
N LEU A 118 31.29 -7.11 -23.95
CA LEU A 118 31.27 -6.23 -22.78
C LEU A 118 30.29 -6.71 -21.70
N ARG A 119 29.11 -7.21 -22.09
CA ARG A 119 28.12 -7.78 -21.16
C ARG A 119 28.64 -9.06 -20.47
N ILE A 120 29.31 -9.95 -21.22
CA ILE A 120 29.92 -11.16 -20.67
C ILE A 120 31.09 -10.82 -19.75
N GLY A 121 31.96 -9.89 -20.15
CA GLY A 121 33.13 -9.47 -19.36
C GLY A 121 32.77 -8.84 -18.01
N ARG A 122 31.61 -8.17 -17.91
CA ARG A 122 31.12 -7.58 -16.65
C ARG A 122 30.66 -8.62 -15.62
N ARG A 123 29.87 -9.62 -16.06
CA ARG A 123 29.21 -10.59 -15.15
C ARG A 123 30.03 -11.89 -15.00
N GLY A 124 30.90 -12.21 -15.96
CA GLY A 124 31.51 -13.53 -16.12
C GLY A 124 30.56 -14.51 -16.83
N LEU A 125 31.10 -15.43 -17.63
CA LEU A 125 30.33 -16.33 -18.49
C LEU A 125 29.30 -17.17 -17.71
N SER A 126 29.70 -17.68 -16.54
CA SER A 126 28.84 -18.51 -15.68
C SER A 126 27.67 -17.71 -15.08
N ALA A 127 27.92 -16.49 -14.58
CA ALA A 127 26.86 -15.67 -13.99
C ALA A 127 25.97 -15.00 -15.05
N PHE A 128 26.48 -14.76 -16.26
CA PHE A 128 25.69 -14.25 -17.39
C PHE A 128 24.62 -15.26 -17.83
N LEU A 129 24.96 -16.55 -17.84
CA LEU A 129 24.06 -17.66 -18.19
C LEU A 129 23.22 -18.16 -17.02
N HIS A 130 23.48 -17.80 -15.76
CA HIS A 130 22.65 -18.21 -14.61
C HIS A 130 21.79 -17.08 -14.01
N SER A 131 21.65 -15.95 -14.71
CA SER A 131 20.87 -14.82 -14.22
C SER A 131 19.36 -15.09 -14.32
N LYS A 132 18.70 -15.45 -13.21
CA LYS A 132 17.28 -15.85 -13.16
C LYS A 132 16.31 -14.86 -13.83
N LYS A 133 16.61 -13.56 -13.84
CA LYS A 133 15.71 -12.52 -14.39
C LYS A 133 15.96 -12.22 -15.88
N ASP A 134 17.22 -12.25 -16.33
CA ASP A 134 17.61 -11.88 -17.70
C ASP A 134 17.98 -13.09 -18.58
N PHE A 135 17.89 -14.32 -18.05
CA PHE A 135 18.37 -15.54 -18.69
C PHE A 135 17.92 -15.69 -20.14
N PHE A 136 16.61 -15.59 -20.36
CA PHE A 136 16.00 -15.75 -21.68
C PHE A 136 16.55 -14.71 -22.68
N TRP A 137 16.60 -13.45 -22.27
CA TRP A 137 17.08 -12.35 -23.12
C TRP A 137 18.56 -12.46 -23.45
N ASN A 138 19.38 -12.90 -22.49
CA ASN A 138 20.80 -13.09 -22.67
C ASN A 138 21.10 -14.27 -23.61
N ILE A 139 20.35 -15.37 -23.50
CA ILE A 139 20.44 -16.50 -24.44
C ILE A 139 20.01 -16.08 -25.83
N LEU A 140 18.88 -15.38 -25.95
CA LEU A 140 18.37 -14.89 -27.23
C LEU A 140 19.39 -13.96 -27.90
N ASP A 141 19.94 -12.99 -27.18
CA ASP A 141 20.97 -12.08 -27.69
C ASP A 141 22.22 -12.85 -28.15
N THR A 142 22.69 -13.82 -27.36
CA THR A 142 23.85 -14.65 -27.68
C THR A 142 23.61 -15.49 -28.93
N PHE A 143 22.44 -16.12 -29.01
CA PHE A 143 22.03 -16.94 -30.15
C PHE A 143 21.93 -16.11 -31.43
N ILE A 144 21.31 -14.93 -31.38
CA ILE A 144 21.19 -14.03 -32.54
C ILE A 144 22.57 -13.56 -33.02
N VAL A 145 23.48 -13.20 -32.11
CA VAL A 145 24.85 -12.78 -32.49
C VAL A 145 25.62 -13.95 -33.08
N LEU A 146 25.52 -15.15 -32.50
CA LEU A 146 26.16 -16.35 -33.02
C LEU A 146 25.66 -16.71 -34.42
N LEU A 147 24.35 -16.66 -34.65
CA LEU A 147 23.76 -16.84 -35.98
C LEU A 147 24.30 -15.82 -36.98
N GLY A 148 24.46 -14.56 -36.56
CA GLY A 148 25.05 -13.52 -37.39
C GLY A 148 26.51 -13.79 -37.77
N VAL A 149 27.32 -14.29 -36.83
CA VAL A 149 28.71 -14.70 -37.10
C VAL A 149 28.76 -15.90 -38.05
N VAL A 150 27.88 -16.88 -37.86
CA VAL A 150 27.79 -18.03 -38.74
C VAL A 150 27.39 -17.61 -40.16
N ASP A 151 26.39 -16.75 -40.29
CA ASP A 151 25.85 -16.30 -41.58
C ASP A 151 26.84 -15.40 -42.34
N LEU A 152 27.43 -14.41 -41.68
CA LEU A 152 28.21 -13.38 -42.36
C LEU A 152 29.70 -13.73 -42.51
N TRP A 153 30.27 -14.51 -41.60
CA TRP A 153 31.71 -14.80 -41.59
C TRP A 153 32.00 -16.27 -41.87
N LEU A 154 31.34 -17.19 -41.17
CA LEU A 154 31.62 -18.62 -41.31
C LEU A 154 31.11 -19.19 -42.65
N ALA A 155 29.87 -18.89 -43.03
CA ALA A 155 29.27 -19.44 -44.25
C ALA A 155 29.99 -18.98 -45.53
N PRO A 156 30.39 -17.70 -45.70
CA PRO A 156 31.22 -17.27 -46.82
C PRO A 156 32.63 -17.87 -46.81
N LEU A 157 33.24 -18.05 -45.63
CA LEU A 157 34.54 -18.70 -45.49
C LEU A 157 34.48 -20.17 -45.88
N VAL A 158 33.48 -20.90 -45.41
CA VAL A 158 33.24 -22.30 -45.81
C VAL A 158 32.99 -22.39 -47.31
N MET A 159 32.20 -21.47 -47.89
CA MET A 159 32.00 -21.41 -49.34
C MET A 159 33.32 -21.19 -50.09
N TYR A 160 34.18 -20.30 -49.60
CA TYR A 160 35.47 -20.00 -50.21
C TYR A 160 36.41 -21.22 -50.16
N VAL A 161 36.53 -21.87 -49.01
CA VAL A 161 37.38 -23.07 -48.82
C VAL A 161 36.89 -24.24 -49.68
N VAL A 162 35.58 -24.48 -49.72
CA VAL A 162 34.98 -25.53 -50.56
C VAL A 162 35.21 -25.28 -52.05
N ARG A 163 35.26 -24.02 -52.48
CA ARG A 163 35.57 -23.65 -53.87
C ARG A 163 37.07 -23.77 -54.22
N MET A 164 37.96 -23.64 -53.25
CA MET A 164 39.42 -23.75 -53.45
C MET A 164 39.95 -25.18 -53.36
N SER A 165 39.18 -26.14 -52.85
CA SER A 165 39.59 -27.55 -52.88
C SER A 165 39.48 -28.10 -54.31
N GLU A 166 40.62 -28.36 -54.95
CA GLU A 166 40.75 -28.78 -56.36
C GLU A 166 40.08 -30.12 -56.69
N ASP A 167 39.75 -30.96 -55.71
CA ASP A 167 39.04 -32.25 -55.90
C ASP A 167 37.49 -32.11 -55.99
N GLY A 168 36.94 -30.90 -55.84
CA GLY A 168 35.50 -30.67 -55.69
C GLY A 168 34.63 -30.72 -56.96
N LYS A 169 35.18 -31.06 -58.14
CA LYS A 169 34.45 -31.00 -59.42
C LYS A 169 33.62 -32.25 -59.75
N SER A 170 33.88 -33.41 -59.15
CA SER A 170 33.23 -34.68 -59.56
C SER A 170 32.30 -35.31 -58.51
N GLN A 171 32.21 -34.79 -57.28
CA GLN A 171 31.38 -35.41 -56.24
C GLN A 171 30.69 -34.39 -55.33
N MET A 172 29.79 -33.56 -55.88
CA MET A 172 29.06 -32.58 -55.06
C MET A 172 27.59 -32.43 -55.46
N SER A 173 26.86 -33.55 -55.54
CA SER A 173 25.39 -33.53 -55.50
C SER A 173 24.87 -33.05 -54.12
N GLY A 174 25.61 -33.36 -53.03
CA GLY A 174 25.24 -32.98 -51.65
C GLY A 174 25.56 -31.52 -51.25
N GLY A 175 26.62 -30.91 -51.80
CA GLY A 175 26.99 -29.53 -51.48
C GLY A 175 26.04 -28.47 -52.03
N SER A 176 25.25 -28.78 -53.07
CA SER A 176 24.19 -27.89 -53.57
C SER A 176 23.09 -27.67 -52.54
N SER A 177 22.71 -28.71 -51.80
CA SER A 177 21.73 -28.62 -50.71
C SER A 177 22.26 -27.81 -49.53
N ILE A 178 23.53 -27.99 -49.16
CA ILE A 178 24.20 -27.18 -48.13
C ILE A 178 24.33 -25.73 -48.58
N MET A 179 24.68 -25.45 -49.84
CA MET A 179 24.73 -24.09 -50.37
C MET A 179 23.36 -23.39 -50.36
N ARG A 180 22.28 -24.14 -50.64
CA ARG A 180 20.91 -23.62 -50.54
C ARG A 180 20.54 -23.34 -49.09
N PHE A 181 20.88 -24.24 -48.18
CA PHE A 181 20.63 -24.08 -46.74
C PHE A 181 21.39 -22.88 -46.15
N LEU A 182 22.67 -22.73 -46.47
CA LEU A 182 23.47 -21.57 -46.04
C LEU A 182 22.90 -20.25 -46.58
N ARG A 183 22.36 -20.26 -47.81
CA ARG A 183 21.62 -19.09 -48.34
C ARG A 183 20.27 -18.85 -47.67
N LEU A 184 19.70 -19.80 -46.95
CA LEU A 184 18.50 -19.57 -46.14
C LEU A 184 18.85 -18.98 -44.77
N LEU A 185 20.07 -19.21 -44.27
CA LEU A 185 20.53 -18.62 -43.01
C LEU A 185 20.55 -17.09 -43.04
N ARG A 186 20.72 -16.47 -44.21
CA ARG A 186 20.60 -15.01 -44.35
C ARG A 186 19.22 -14.48 -43.96
N LEU A 187 18.16 -15.28 -44.05
CA LEU A 187 16.83 -14.90 -43.57
C LEU A 187 16.79 -14.82 -42.04
N LEU A 188 17.67 -15.54 -41.33
CA LEU A 188 17.78 -15.47 -39.88
C LEU A 188 18.34 -14.13 -39.39
N ARG A 189 18.93 -13.30 -40.27
CA ARG A 189 19.26 -11.91 -39.91
C ARG A 189 18.02 -11.09 -39.55
N LEU A 190 16.83 -11.47 -40.05
CA LEU A 190 15.54 -10.88 -39.62
C LEU A 190 15.29 -11.12 -38.14
N LEU A 191 15.86 -12.19 -37.56
CA LEU A 191 15.76 -12.44 -36.13
C LEU A 191 16.45 -11.36 -35.29
N ARG A 192 17.35 -10.55 -35.88
CA ARG A 192 17.95 -9.39 -35.20
C ARG A 192 16.91 -8.36 -34.79
N VAL A 193 15.76 -8.27 -35.47
CA VAL A 193 14.63 -7.42 -35.08
C VAL A 193 14.09 -7.83 -33.70
N PHE A 194 14.18 -9.11 -33.32
CA PHE A 194 13.76 -9.56 -31.98
C PHE A 194 14.62 -8.96 -30.85
N LYS A 195 15.81 -8.43 -31.14
CA LYS A 195 16.56 -7.65 -30.13
C LYS A 195 15.81 -6.39 -29.68
N MET A 196 14.92 -5.86 -30.53
CA MET A 196 14.02 -4.76 -30.18
C MET A 196 13.01 -5.19 -29.11
N VAL A 197 12.56 -6.46 -29.12
CA VAL A 197 11.57 -7.00 -28.18
C VAL A 197 12.07 -6.90 -26.73
N ARG A 198 13.37 -7.17 -26.48
CA ARG A 198 13.98 -6.95 -25.15
C ARG A 198 13.84 -5.50 -24.69
N ARG A 199 13.94 -4.53 -25.61
CA ARG A 199 13.80 -3.10 -25.31
C ARG A 199 12.36 -2.72 -25.00
N LEU A 200 11.43 -3.39 -25.67
CA LEU A 200 10.00 -3.30 -25.38
C LEU A 200 9.60 -4.26 -24.26
N ALA A 201 10.52 -4.92 -23.55
CA ALA A 201 10.15 -5.91 -22.53
C ALA A 201 9.31 -5.29 -21.42
N ALA A 202 9.59 -4.06 -21.01
CA ALA A 202 8.76 -3.33 -20.04
C ALA A 202 7.35 -3.05 -20.59
N PHE A 203 7.24 -2.74 -21.88
CA PHE A 203 5.93 -2.57 -22.55
C PHE A 203 5.19 -3.91 -22.66
N LEU A 204 5.88 -5.00 -22.98
CA LEU A 204 5.31 -6.34 -23.06
C LEU A 204 4.89 -6.84 -21.68
N GLU A 205 5.67 -6.56 -20.64
CA GLU A 205 5.30 -6.84 -19.26
C GLU A 205 4.04 -6.06 -18.88
N ALA A 206 3.97 -4.76 -19.21
CA ALA A 206 2.76 -3.96 -19.05
C ALA A 206 1.57 -4.46 -19.91
N LEU A 207 1.81 -5.03 -21.08
CA LEU A 207 0.76 -5.66 -21.88
C LEU A 207 0.27 -6.94 -21.21
N THR A 208 1.18 -7.76 -20.67
CA THR A 208 0.82 -9.02 -20.01
C THR A 208 -0.04 -8.83 -18.76
N THR A 209 0.15 -7.74 -18.01
CA THR A 209 -0.74 -7.40 -16.89
C THR A 209 -2.15 -7.04 -17.36
N MET A 210 -2.28 -6.40 -18.53
CA MET A 210 -3.57 -6.05 -19.16
C MET A 210 -4.29 -7.26 -19.79
N LEU A 211 -3.53 -8.30 -20.19
CA LEU A 211 -4.09 -9.47 -20.87
C LEU A 211 -5.07 -10.26 -19.99
N GLY A 212 -4.90 -10.27 -18.67
CA GLY A 212 -5.77 -11.02 -17.75
C GLY A 212 -7.24 -10.57 -17.81
N PRO A 213 -7.55 -9.31 -17.46
CA PRO A 213 -8.89 -8.75 -17.58
C PRO A 213 -9.42 -8.80 -19.02
N PHE A 214 -8.56 -8.50 -20.00
CA PHE A 214 -8.90 -8.52 -21.42
C PHE A 214 -9.36 -9.90 -21.89
N PHE A 215 -8.66 -10.96 -21.48
CA PHE A 215 -9.00 -12.34 -21.82
C PHE A 215 -10.36 -12.75 -21.25
N LEU A 216 -10.69 -12.35 -20.01
CA LEU A 216 -11.98 -12.67 -19.41
C LEU A 216 -13.14 -12.09 -20.22
N VAL A 217 -13.05 -10.81 -20.60
CA VAL A 217 -14.14 -10.18 -21.36
C VAL A 217 -14.24 -10.75 -22.78
N ILE A 218 -13.12 -11.00 -23.46
CA ILE A 218 -13.13 -11.70 -24.75
C ILE A 218 -13.73 -13.09 -24.63
N PHE A 219 -13.42 -13.83 -23.56
CA PHE A 219 -13.98 -15.16 -23.34
C PHE A 219 -15.50 -15.12 -23.17
N VAL A 220 -16.03 -14.14 -22.42
CA VAL A 220 -17.47 -13.92 -22.27
C VAL A 220 -18.11 -13.53 -23.61
N LEU A 221 -17.51 -12.59 -24.35
CA LEU A 221 -17.98 -12.19 -25.68
C LEU A 221 -17.95 -13.35 -26.67
N PHE A 222 -16.89 -14.18 -26.63
CA PHE A 222 -16.75 -15.36 -27.47
C PHE A 222 -17.85 -16.37 -27.18
N GLY A 223 -18.10 -16.68 -25.89
CA GLY A 223 -19.17 -17.58 -25.47
C GLY A 223 -20.56 -17.07 -25.86
N PHE A 224 -20.81 -15.77 -25.68
CA PHE A 224 -22.05 -15.13 -26.10
C PHE A 224 -22.22 -15.17 -27.63
N ASN A 225 -21.19 -14.82 -28.38
CA ASN A 225 -21.21 -14.87 -29.85
C ASN A 225 -21.46 -16.30 -30.34
N LEU A 226 -20.80 -17.29 -29.74
CA LEU A 226 -20.99 -18.71 -30.06
C LEU A 226 -22.43 -19.16 -29.78
N PHE A 227 -23.00 -18.78 -28.64
CA PHE A 227 -24.39 -19.08 -28.30
C PHE A 227 -25.36 -18.49 -29.34
N VAL A 228 -25.21 -17.21 -29.67
CA VAL A 228 -26.04 -16.54 -30.68
C VAL A 228 -25.85 -17.17 -32.06
N SER A 229 -24.62 -17.54 -32.42
CA SER A 229 -24.31 -18.22 -33.67
C SER A 229 -25.09 -19.52 -33.79
N ILE A 230 -25.05 -20.37 -32.76
CA ILE A 230 -25.80 -21.64 -32.74
C ILE A 230 -27.31 -21.37 -32.89
N ALA A 231 -27.85 -20.41 -32.15
CA ALA A 231 -29.26 -20.06 -32.22
C ALA A 231 -29.66 -19.58 -33.62
N LEU A 232 -28.92 -18.66 -34.23
CA LEU A 232 -29.21 -18.14 -35.57
C LEU A 232 -28.97 -19.19 -36.66
N THR A 233 -27.96 -20.06 -36.54
CA THR A 233 -27.80 -21.20 -37.46
C THR A 233 -29.01 -22.12 -37.43
N GLN A 234 -29.58 -22.39 -36.24
CA GLN A 234 -30.76 -23.24 -36.10
C GLN A 234 -32.04 -22.56 -36.62
N VAL A 235 -32.20 -21.26 -36.37
CA VAL A 235 -33.42 -20.51 -36.71
C VAL A 235 -33.43 -20.00 -38.15
N LEU A 236 -32.30 -19.48 -38.65
CA LEU A 236 -32.18 -18.86 -39.98
C LEU A 236 -31.49 -19.77 -41.00
N GLY A 237 -30.55 -20.61 -40.55
CA GLY A 237 -29.80 -21.52 -41.42
C GLY A 237 -30.55 -22.81 -41.75
N HIS A 238 -31.21 -23.41 -40.76
CA HIS A 238 -31.82 -24.74 -40.87
C HIS A 238 -33.36 -24.74 -40.90
N ASN A 239 -34.04 -23.70 -40.38
CA ASN A 239 -35.49 -23.65 -40.31
C ASN A 239 -36.10 -22.41 -40.99
N GLU A 240 -37.35 -22.55 -41.46
CA GLU A 240 -38.34 -21.48 -41.68
C GLU A 240 -38.18 -20.47 -42.83
N LEU A 241 -37.21 -20.58 -43.76
CA LEU A 241 -37.16 -19.66 -44.92
C LEU A 241 -37.45 -20.34 -46.26
N GLU A 242 -38.37 -21.30 -46.31
CA GLU A 242 -38.97 -21.79 -47.57
C GLU A 242 -39.80 -20.69 -48.25
N GLY A 243 -39.13 -19.84 -49.03
CA GLY A 243 -39.77 -18.87 -49.93
C GLY A 243 -39.41 -17.39 -49.72
N ALA A 244 -38.55 -17.04 -48.77
CA ALA A 244 -38.16 -15.65 -48.53
C ALA A 244 -37.23 -15.08 -49.62
N GLN A 245 -37.52 -13.87 -50.11
CA GLN A 245 -36.58 -13.10 -50.94
C GLN A 245 -35.30 -12.84 -50.11
N GLY A 246 -34.13 -13.17 -50.66
CA GLY A 246 -32.84 -13.01 -49.95
C GLY A 246 -32.30 -14.27 -49.25
N ARG A 247 -32.92 -15.45 -49.46
CA ARG A 247 -32.46 -16.74 -48.90
C ARG A 247 -30.97 -17.01 -49.12
N ASP A 248 -30.46 -16.76 -50.33
CA ASP A 248 -29.05 -17.06 -50.65
C ASP A 248 -28.09 -16.19 -49.84
N GLU A 249 -28.45 -14.94 -49.57
CA GLU A 249 -27.66 -14.01 -48.76
C GLU A 249 -27.70 -14.40 -47.27
N ILE A 250 -28.87 -14.77 -46.75
CA ILE A 250 -29.03 -15.25 -45.37
C ILE A 250 -28.28 -16.57 -45.16
N HIS A 251 -28.39 -17.50 -46.10
CA HIS A 251 -27.71 -18.78 -46.03
C HIS A 251 -26.19 -18.61 -46.17
N THR A 252 -25.71 -17.61 -46.94
CA THR A 252 -24.27 -17.30 -46.99
C THR A 252 -23.73 -16.82 -45.62
N ALA A 253 -24.55 -16.14 -44.82
CA ALA A 253 -24.16 -15.66 -43.49
C ALA A 253 -24.43 -16.67 -42.36
N PHE A 254 -25.48 -17.49 -42.45
CA PHE A 254 -25.97 -18.31 -41.33
C PHE A 254 -26.08 -19.83 -41.59
N ARG A 255 -25.42 -20.34 -42.66
CA ARG A 255 -25.45 -21.77 -43.05
C ARG A 255 -25.04 -22.73 -41.93
N ASP A 256 -23.90 -22.46 -41.29
CA ASP A 256 -23.31 -23.30 -40.25
C ASP A 256 -22.80 -22.43 -39.11
N VAL A 257 -22.46 -23.06 -37.98
CA VAL A 257 -22.07 -22.36 -36.76
C VAL A 257 -20.79 -21.54 -36.95
N GLN A 258 -19.82 -22.03 -37.73
CA GLN A 258 -18.57 -21.33 -37.98
C GLN A 258 -18.82 -20.08 -38.83
N THR A 259 -19.56 -20.22 -39.93
CA THR A 259 -19.93 -19.11 -40.81
C THR A 259 -20.76 -18.07 -40.05
N SER A 260 -21.74 -18.50 -39.27
CA SER A 260 -22.57 -17.63 -38.40
C SER A 260 -21.73 -16.89 -37.37
N PHE A 261 -20.74 -17.56 -36.77
CA PHE A 261 -19.83 -16.97 -35.80
C PHE A 261 -18.98 -15.85 -36.42
N PHE A 262 -18.43 -16.07 -37.62
CA PHE A 262 -17.67 -15.05 -38.33
C PHE A 262 -18.55 -13.88 -38.78
N SER A 263 -19.75 -14.15 -39.30
CA SER A 263 -20.70 -13.09 -39.67
C SER A 263 -21.11 -12.25 -38.48
N LEU A 264 -21.43 -12.86 -37.33
CA LEU A 264 -21.75 -12.11 -36.12
C LEU A 264 -20.53 -11.41 -35.51
N PHE A 265 -19.34 -11.97 -35.62
CA PHE A 265 -18.11 -11.27 -35.26
C PHE A 265 -17.94 -10.00 -36.10
N GLN A 266 -18.23 -10.05 -37.40
CA GLN A 266 -18.21 -8.89 -38.29
C GLN A 266 -19.24 -7.82 -37.87
N VAL A 267 -20.43 -8.26 -37.43
CA VAL A 267 -21.45 -7.37 -36.84
C VAL A 267 -20.98 -6.75 -35.53
N ILE A 268 -20.30 -7.51 -34.65
CA ILE A 268 -19.70 -7.00 -33.40
C ILE A 268 -18.65 -5.92 -33.70
N THR A 269 -17.84 -6.09 -34.75
CA THR A 269 -16.84 -5.08 -35.17
C THR A 269 -17.46 -3.90 -35.91
N MET A 270 -18.79 -3.89 -36.13
CA MET A 270 -19.50 -2.90 -36.94
C MET A 270 -19.00 -2.81 -38.39
N ASP A 271 -18.34 -3.86 -38.87
CA ASP A 271 -17.84 -3.92 -40.23
C ASP A 271 -18.91 -4.51 -41.14
N ASN A 272 -19.26 -3.79 -42.21
CA ASN A 272 -20.21 -4.23 -43.23
C ASN A 272 -21.53 -4.87 -42.72
N TRP A 273 -21.94 -4.56 -41.48
CA TRP A 273 -23.01 -5.26 -40.75
C TRP A 273 -24.36 -5.17 -41.45
N PHE A 274 -24.60 -4.08 -42.18
CA PHE A 274 -25.83 -3.84 -42.91
C PHE A 274 -26.11 -4.93 -43.95
N THR A 275 -25.08 -5.45 -44.62
CA THR A 275 -25.23 -6.52 -45.63
C THR A 275 -25.66 -7.84 -45.02
N ILE A 276 -25.31 -8.10 -43.76
CA ILE A 276 -25.65 -9.31 -43.02
C ILE A 276 -27.05 -9.18 -42.41
N VAL A 277 -27.37 -8.02 -41.85
CA VAL A 277 -28.62 -7.79 -41.12
C VAL A 277 -29.81 -7.51 -42.04
N LYS A 278 -29.62 -6.78 -43.15
CA LYS A 278 -30.70 -6.35 -44.04
C LYS A 278 -31.54 -7.54 -44.56
N PRO A 279 -30.96 -8.62 -45.12
CA PRO A 279 -31.75 -9.74 -45.64
C PRO A 279 -32.59 -10.42 -44.56
N VAL A 280 -32.06 -10.50 -43.32
CA VAL A 280 -32.76 -11.08 -42.17
C VAL A 280 -33.93 -10.20 -41.72
N VAL A 281 -33.76 -8.87 -41.73
CA VAL A 281 -34.82 -7.91 -41.36
C VAL A 281 -35.93 -7.84 -42.40
N GLU A 282 -35.60 -8.00 -43.69
CA GLU A 282 -36.58 -8.04 -44.78
C GLU A 282 -37.51 -9.27 -44.68
N THR A 283 -37.05 -10.34 -44.04
CA THR A 283 -37.90 -11.50 -43.71
C THR A 283 -38.92 -11.15 -42.61
N SER A 284 -38.45 -10.61 -41.49
CA SER A 284 -39.32 -10.20 -40.38
C SER A 284 -38.74 -9.04 -39.61
N LYS A 285 -39.56 -8.01 -39.41
CA LYS A 285 -39.17 -6.79 -38.69
C LYS A 285 -38.77 -7.05 -37.23
N ILE A 286 -39.15 -8.20 -36.65
CA ILE A 286 -38.75 -8.56 -35.27
C ILE A 286 -37.22 -8.71 -35.15
N TRP A 287 -36.55 -9.15 -36.21
CA TRP A 287 -35.10 -9.29 -36.25
C TRP A 287 -34.36 -7.94 -36.15
N CYS A 288 -35.01 -6.85 -36.57
CA CYS A 288 -34.46 -5.51 -36.41
C CYS A 288 -34.21 -5.18 -34.94
N PHE A 289 -35.20 -5.47 -34.08
CA PHE A 289 -35.07 -5.25 -32.64
C PHE A 289 -33.97 -6.14 -32.04
N PHE A 290 -33.91 -7.41 -32.42
CA PHE A 290 -32.86 -8.34 -31.98
C PHE A 290 -31.45 -7.83 -32.33
N PHE A 291 -31.19 -7.46 -33.59
CA PHE A 291 -29.87 -6.99 -34.01
C PHE A 291 -29.49 -5.63 -33.41
N ILE A 292 -30.45 -4.72 -33.20
CA ILE A 292 -30.18 -3.47 -32.49
C ILE A 292 -29.72 -3.75 -31.06
N VAL A 293 -30.44 -4.59 -30.32
CA VAL A 293 -30.08 -4.94 -28.93
C VAL A 293 -28.73 -5.66 -28.89
N PHE A 294 -28.51 -6.62 -29.79
CA PHE A 294 -27.24 -7.33 -29.92
C PHE A 294 -26.07 -6.36 -30.19
N MET A 295 -26.23 -5.47 -31.16
CA MET A 295 -25.22 -4.48 -31.51
C MET A 295 -24.92 -3.50 -30.37
N VAL A 296 -25.95 -2.98 -29.68
CA VAL A 296 -25.77 -2.09 -28.52
C VAL A 296 -25.03 -2.82 -27.40
N PHE A 297 -25.44 -4.04 -27.08
CA PHE A 297 -24.79 -4.86 -26.06
C PHE A 297 -23.30 -5.10 -26.38
N CYS A 298 -23.00 -5.60 -27.58
CA CYS A 298 -21.63 -5.89 -27.99
C CYS A 298 -20.76 -4.64 -28.11
N SER A 299 -21.31 -3.53 -28.62
CA SER A 299 -20.59 -2.25 -28.69
C SER A 299 -20.27 -1.72 -27.29
N TRP A 300 -21.23 -1.80 -26.37
CA TRP A 300 -21.01 -1.41 -24.98
C TRP A 300 -19.94 -2.27 -24.32
N THR A 301 -19.95 -3.59 -24.54
CA THR A 301 -18.91 -4.47 -24.02
C THR A 301 -17.53 -4.14 -24.62
N MET A 302 -17.44 -3.88 -25.92
CA MET A 302 -16.17 -3.47 -26.56
C MET A 302 -15.63 -2.15 -25.98
N ILE A 303 -16.49 -1.15 -25.77
CA ILE A 303 -16.11 0.12 -25.12
C ILE A 303 -15.70 -0.12 -23.66
N SER A 304 -16.39 -1.02 -22.95
CA SER A 304 -16.06 -1.37 -21.57
C SER A 304 -14.66 -1.99 -21.45
N ILE A 305 -14.26 -2.82 -22.41
CA ILE A 305 -12.88 -3.35 -22.49
C ILE A 305 -11.87 -2.22 -22.67
N LEU A 306 -12.11 -1.32 -23.64
CA LEU A 306 -11.21 -0.20 -23.89
C LEU A 306 -11.08 0.70 -22.66
N THR A 307 -12.20 0.96 -21.98
CA THR A 307 -12.25 1.78 -20.77
C THR A 307 -11.51 1.13 -19.61
N ALA A 308 -11.64 -0.19 -19.44
CA ALA A 308 -10.91 -0.94 -18.41
C ALA A 308 -9.38 -0.86 -18.65
N VAL A 309 -8.93 -1.13 -19.87
CA VAL A 309 -7.51 -1.06 -20.24
C VAL A 309 -6.97 0.38 -20.13
N ALA A 310 -7.74 1.38 -20.55
CA ALA A 310 -7.35 2.78 -20.40
C ALA A 310 -7.28 3.20 -18.93
N SER A 311 -8.25 2.77 -18.11
CA SER A 311 -8.31 3.05 -16.68
C SER A 311 -7.12 2.44 -15.95
N ASP A 312 -6.78 1.18 -16.20
CA ASP A 312 -5.64 0.53 -15.56
C ASP A 312 -4.32 1.23 -15.91
N ASN A 313 -4.18 1.72 -17.15
CA ASN A 313 -3.03 2.53 -17.56
C ASN A 313 -2.99 3.90 -16.85
N VAL A 314 -4.14 4.56 -16.70
CA VAL A 314 -4.26 5.83 -15.96
C VAL A 314 -3.96 5.61 -14.47
N ILE A 315 -4.44 4.52 -13.88
CA ILE A 315 -4.18 4.16 -12.48
C ILE A 315 -2.69 3.83 -12.30
N ALA A 316 -2.07 3.09 -13.22
CA ALA A 316 -0.64 2.81 -13.16
C ALA A 316 0.20 4.10 -13.26
N ALA A 317 -0.16 5.01 -14.18
CA ALA A 317 0.50 6.30 -14.32
C ALA A 317 0.32 7.19 -13.07
N THR A 318 -0.87 7.16 -12.47
CA THR A 318 -1.23 8.00 -11.33
C THR A 318 -0.74 7.43 -9.99
N SER A 319 -0.66 6.11 -9.85
CA SER A 319 -0.18 5.46 -8.61
C SER A 319 1.33 5.69 -8.43
N GLY A 320 2.11 5.60 -9.50
CA GLY A 320 3.54 5.90 -9.47
C GLY A 320 3.85 7.38 -9.15
N SER A 321 3.03 8.32 -9.61
CA SER A 321 3.19 9.73 -9.30
C SER A 321 2.75 10.06 -7.87
N LYS A 322 1.60 9.56 -7.43
CA LYS A 322 1.08 9.77 -6.07
C LYS A 322 1.98 9.21 -4.98
N GLU A 323 2.56 8.03 -5.21
CA GLU A 323 3.48 7.44 -4.23
C GLU A 323 4.78 8.25 -4.13
N ARG A 324 5.32 8.71 -5.26
CA ARG A 324 6.49 9.60 -5.26
C ARG A 324 6.19 10.92 -4.55
N GLU A 325 5.03 11.51 -4.81
CA GLU A 325 4.59 12.74 -4.16
C GLU A 325 4.42 12.54 -2.65
N ARG A 326 3.85 11.41 -2.21
CA ARG A 326 3.74 11.06 -0.78
C ARG A 326 5.09 10.93 -0.10
N VAL A 327 6.02 10.17 -0.70
CA VAL A 327 7.36 9.99 -0.15
C VAL A 327 8.12 11.32 -0.11
N GLU A 328 7.93 12.19 -1.11
CA GLU A 328 8.53 13.52 -1.13
C GLU A 328 7.96 14.43 -0.04
N LYS A 329 6.63 14.42 0.16
CA LYS A 329 5.98 15.14 1.27
C LYS A 329 6.47 14.65 2.63
N GLU A 330 6.51 13.34 2.87
CA GLU A 330 7.03 12.78 4.13
C GLU A 330 8.49 13.17 4.40
N LYS A 331 9.33 13.24 3.36
CA LYS A 331 10.72 13.69 3.51
C LYS A 331 10.79 15.15 3.92
N LYS A 332 10.04 16.03 3.23
CA LYS A 332 9.97 17.45 3.58
C LYS A 332 9.44 17.65 5.00
N THR A 333 8.45 16.87 5.42
CA THR A 333 7.94 16.89 6.80
C THR A 333 9.02 16.48 7.80
N LYS A 334 9.70 15.36 7.60
CA LYS A 334 10.79 14.93 8.50
C LYS A 334 11.93 15.94 8.59
N GLU A 335 12.29 16.55 7.46
CA GLU A 335 13.31 17.60 7.45
C GLU A 335 12.84 18.85 8.21
N PHE A 336 11.56 19.21 8.11
CA PHE A 336 10.97 20.32 8.86
C PHE A 336 11.00 20.09 10.37
N TYR A 337 10.48 18.95 10.86
CA TYR A 337 10.53 18.61 12.28
C TYR A 337 11.97 18.55 12.81
N ARG A 338 12.92 18.04 12.00
CA ARG A 338 14.34 18.03 12.37
C ARG A 338 14.90 19.44 12.57
N LEU A 339 14.56 20.36 11.68
CA LEU A 339 15.04 21.74 11.72
C LEU A 339 14.37 22.54 12.84
N LEU A 340 13.05 22.37 13.06
CA LEU A 340 12.35 22.95 14.21
C LEU A 340 12.97 22.49 15.53
N ARG A 341 13.32 21.20 15.65
CA ARG A 341 13.98 20.67 16.84
C ARG A 341 15.34 21.32 17.09
N GLN A 342 16.13 21.54 16.03
CA GLN A 342 17.41 22.25 16.14
C GLN A 342 17.24 23.70 16.58
N MET A 343 16.14 24.34 16.20
CA MET A 343 15.86 25.71 16.61
C MET A 343 15.34 25.81 18.03
N PHE A 344 14.52 24.85 18.47
CA PHE A 344 14.13 24.73 19.88
C PHE A 344 15.39 24.61 20.76
N GLU A 345 16.30 23.70 20.42
CA GLU A 345 17.57 23.52 21.15
C GLU A 345 18.50 24.75 21.08
N ALA A 346 18.36 25.62 20.08
CA ALA A 346 19.13 26.85 19.96
C ALA A 346 18.44 28.07 20.59
N GLY A 347 17.15 27.95 20.93
CA GLY A 347 16.33 28.95 21.62
C GLY A 347 16.31 28.74 23.13
N ASP A 348 16.43 27.49 23.59
CA ASP A 348 16.59 27.09 25.00
C ASP A 348 18.00 27.49 25.50
N GLU A 349 18.12 28.71 26.04
CA GLU A 349 19.41 29.27 26.47
C GLU A 349 19.85 28.72 27.83
N ASP A 350 18.89 28.34 28.68
CA ASP A 350 19.16 27.81 30.02
C ASP A 350 19.31 26.27 30.05
N GLY A 351 18.95 25.59 28.95
CA GLY A 351 19.09 24.15 28.75
C GLY A 351 18.08 23.32 29.55
N ASN A 352 16.95 23.92 29.94
CA ASN A 352 15.95 23.27 30.79
C ASN A 352 15.00 22.34 30.00
N GLY A 353 15.06 22.35 28.67
CA GLY A 353 14.21 21.55 27.77
C GLY A 353 12.79 22.11 27.59
N LEU A 354 12.57 23.36 27.96
CA LEU A 354 11.35 24.15 27.85
C LEU A 354 11.70 25.47 27.16
N LEU A 355 10.72 26.09 26.52
CA LEU A 355 10.86 27.45 26.00
C LEU A 355 9.94 28.36 26.79
N ASP A 356 10.48 29.38 27.45
CA ASP A 356 9.65 30.45 28.00
C ASP A 356 9.23 31.47 26.93
N LYS A 357 8.40 32.44 27.32
CA LYS A 357 7.88 33.42 26.37
C LYS A 357 8.97 34.34 25.83
N GLU A 358 9.94 34.70 26.65
CA GLU A 358 11.02 35.62 26.28
C GLU A 358 11.98 34.92 25.29
N GLU A 359 12.34 33.66 25.58
CA GLU A 359 13.12 32.79 24.70
C GLU A 359 12.42 32.51 23.37
N PHE A 360 11.10 32.35 23.38
CA PHE A 360 10.30 32.20 22.16
C PHE A 360 10.34 33.46 21.31
N GLU A 361 10.12 34.63 21.90
CA GLU A 361 10.15 35.91 21.19
C GLU A 361 11.55 36.18 20.61
N ASP A 362 12.62 35.91 21.35
CA ASP A 362 14.01 36.03 20.87
C ASP A 362 14.33 35.01 19.76
N MET A 363 13.78 33.80 19.83
CA MET A 363 13.90 32.81 18.76
C MET A 363 13.17 33.26 17.47
N LEU A 364 12.03 33.96 17.58
CA LEU A 364 11.30 34.53 16.44
C LEU A 364 12.08 35.67 15.75
N GLU A 365 13.00 36.32 16.46
CA GLU A 365 13.86 37.36 15.90
C GLU A 365 15.08 36.81 15.14
N LYS A 366 15.46 35.54 15.35
CA LYS A 366 16.60 34.90 14.68
C LYS A 366 16.32 34.70 13.18
N GLU A 367 17.27 35.12 12.33
CA GLU A 367 17.20 35.00 10.86
C GLU A 367 16.98 33.55 10.38
N GLN A 368 17.47 32.58 11.16
CA GLN A 368 17.37 31.14 10.88
C GLN A 368 15.92 30.64 10.78
N LEU A 369 14.99 31.19 11.57
CA LEU A 369 13.56 30.83 11.49
C LEU A 369 12.93 31.36 10.21
N ASN A 370 13.24 32.60 9.83
CA ASN A 370 12.73 33.20 8.60
C ASN A 370 13.25 32.45 7.37
N GLU A 371 14.53 32.08 7.33
CA GLU A 371 15.08 31.26 6.25
C GLU A 371 14.44 29.87 6.18
N LEU A 372 14.15 29.24 7.33
CA LEU A 372 13.48 27.95 7.39
C LEU A 372 12.04 28.02 6.85
N LEU A 373 11.28 29.03 7.27
CA LEU A 373 9.90 29.25 6.83
C LEU A 373 9.85 29.52 5.31
N ILE A 374 10.76 30.32 4.78
CA ILE A 374 10.88 30.60 3.34
C ILE A 374 11.27 29.32 2.57
N THR A 375 12.21 28.53 3.08
CA THR A 375 12.66 27.28 2.43
C THR A 375 11.54 26.24 2.35
N MET A 376 10.60 26.28 3.31
CA MET A 376 9.45 25.36 3.39
C MET A 376 8.18 25.93 2.75
N ASP A 377 8.24 27.09 2.08
CA ASP A 377 7.11 27.78 1.45
C ASP A 377 5.99 28.21 2.43
N ILE A 378 6.37 28.44 3.70
CA ILE A 378 5.45 28.86 4.76
C ILE A 378 5.48 30.39 4.85
N ASN A 379 4.41 31.03 4.37
CA ASN A 379 4.28 32.49 4.39
C ASN A 379 3.47 32.97 5.61
N VAL A 380 4.12 33.06 6.77
CA VAL A 380 3.52 33.51 8.03
C VAL A 380 4.14 34.84 8.45
N LYS A 381 3.32 35.78 8.88
CA LYS A 381 3.79 37.07 9.39
C LYS A 381 4.26 36.93 10.83
N LYS A 382 5.22 37.75 11.25
CA LYS A 382 5.72 37.74 12.64
C LYS A 382 4.61 37.95 13.65
N GLU A 383 3.66 38.85 13.37
CA GLU A 383 2.52 39.12 14.24
C GLU A 383 1.65 37.87 14.48
N GLU A 384 1.51 37.01 13.47
CA GLU A 384 0.76 35.75 13.59
C GLU A 384 1.52 34.72 14.43
N LEU A 385 2.86 34.71 14.40
CA LEU A 385 3.69 33.84 15.24
C LEU A 385 3.62 34.23 16.72
N TYR A 386 3.54 35.53 17.03
CA TYR A 386 3.31 35.98 18.41
C TYR A 386 1.91 35.59 18.92
N GLU A 387 0.88 35.69 18.07
CA GLU A 387 -0.48 35.25 18.42
C GLU A 387 -0.56 33.72 18.64
N MET A 388 0.32 32.94 18.00
CA MET A 388 0.37 31.49 18.19
C MET A 388 0.82 31.08 19.59
N TRP A 389 1.58 31.91 20.33
CA TRP A 389 2.03 31.55 21.68
C TRP A 389 0.86 31.11 22.60
N ASP A 390 -0.20 31.92 22.65
CA ASP A 390 -1.38 31.67 23.49
C ASP A 390 -2.18 30.42 23.07
N MET A 391 -1.91 29.93 21.86
CA MET A 391 -2.51 28.73 21.28
C MET A 391 -1.64 27.49 21.50
N LEU A 392 -0.32 27.64 21.47
CA LEU A 392 0.66 26.60 21.74
C LEU A 392 0.66 26.21 23.23
N ASP A 393 0.51 27.19 24.14
CA ASP A 393 0.42 26.95 25.59
C ASP A 393 -0.97 26.48 26.02
N VAL A 394 -1.29 25.23 25.67
CA VAL A 394 -2.60 24.62 25.97
C VAL A 394 -2.85 24.49 27.46
N ALA A 395 -1.80 24.17 28.21
CA ALA A 395 -1.84 23.94 29.64
C ALA A 395 -1.92 25.25 30.44
N GLY A 396 -1.58 26.39 29.83
CA GLY A 396 -1.49 27.68 30.51
C GLY A 396 -0.34 27.72 31.51
N THR A 397 0.73 26.97 31.24
CA THR A 397 1.91 26.86 32.11
C THR A 397 2.85 28.05 31.98
N GLY A 398 2.72 28.85 30.92
CA GLY A 398 3.62 29.95 30.60
C GLY A 398 4.96 29.51 30.02
N VAL A 399 5.11 28.21 29.72
CA VAL A 399 6.28 27.58 29.10
C VAL A 399 5.80 26.54 28.09
N LEU A 400 6.55 26.36 27.00
CA LEU A 400 6.28 25.38 25.95
C LEU A 400 7.24 24.21 26.03
N THR A 401 6.69 23.00 25.98
CA THR A 401 7.50 21.78 25.79
C THR A 401 7.88 21.61 24.32
N ILE A 402 8.92 20.82 24.06
CA ILE A 402 9.37 20.51 22.70
C ILE A 402 8.27 19.90 21.84
N ASP A 403 7.40 19.06 22.44
CA ASP A 403 6.30 18.41 21.73
C ASP A 403 5.19 19.43 21.41
N GLU A 404 4.86 20.34 22.34
CA GLU A 404 3.90 21.43 22.08
C GLU A 404 4.38 22.39 20.99
N PHE A 405 5.67 22.71 20.99
CA PHE A 405 6.30 23.55 19.98
C PHE A 405 6.33 22.88 18.60
N LEU A 406 6.77 21.61 18.53
CA LEU A 406 6.86 20.85 17.28
C LEU A 406 5.49 20.56 16.69
N ASP A 407 4.53 20.11 17.48
CA ASP A 407 3.17 19.83 17.00
C ASP A 407 2.52 21.11 16.50
N GLY A 408 2.67 22.20 17.25
CA GLY A 408 2.01 23.45 16.93
C GLY A 408 2.55 24.17 15.69
N LEU A 409 3.87 24.24 15.51
CA LEU A 409 4.47 24.75 14.27
C LEU A 409 4.41 23.72 13.13
N GLY A 410 4.29 22.43 13.45
CA GLY A 410 4.05 21.34 12.50
C GLY A 410 2.80 21.57 11.63
N TYR A 411 1.76 22.18 12.20
CA TYR A 411 0.53 22.54 11.47
C TYR A 411 0.72 23.64 10.41
N LEU A 412 1.79 24.43 10.48
CA LEU A 412 2.06 25.49 9.50
C LEU A 412 2.56 24.95 8.16
N GLN A 413 3.09 23.73 8.12
CA GLN A 413 3.57 23.09 6.90
C GLN A 413 2.41 22.57 6.02
N GLU A 414 1.21 22.41 6.59
CA GLU A 414 0.05 21.97 5.83
C GLU A 414 -0.60 23.16 5.12
N ASP A 415 -0.40 23.21 3.80
CA ASP A 415 -0.73 24.26 2.81
C ASP A 415 -2.22 24.69 2.71
N GLN A 416 -3.03 24.51 3.76
CA GLN A 416 -4.44 24.90 3.76
C GLN A 416 -4.75 25.89 4.89
N ILE A 417 -5.25 27.06 4.49
CA ILE A 417 -5.85 28.08 5.38
C ILE A 417 -6.92 27.48 6.31
N MET A 418 -7.60 26.40 5.87
CA MET A 418 -8.54 25.64 6.71
C MET A 418 -7.85 24.90 7.87
N THR A 419 -6.63 24.39 7.67
CA THR A 419 -5.87 23.69 8.71
C THR A 419 -5.49 24.63 9.85
N ARG A 420 -5.19 25.91 9.58
CA ARG A 420 -4.94 26.90 10.64
C ARG A 420 -6.15 27.08 11.56
N HIS A 421 -7.34 27.29 10.98
CA HIS A 421 -8.56 27.40 11.79
C HIS A 421 -8.90 26.10 12.53
N ILE A 422 -8.63 24.94 11.92
CA ILE A 422 -8.81 23.63 12.54
C ILE A 422 -7.83 23.43 13.70
N ALA A 423 -6.56 23.84 13.55
CA ALA A 423 -5.59 23.82 14.62
C ALA A 423 -6.04 24.73 15.77
N ASN A 424 -6.43 25.98 15.49
CA ASN A 424 -6.94 26.90 16.52
C ASN A 424 -8.14 26.28 17.28
N LEU A 425 -8.97 25.52 16.58
CA LEU A 425 -10.09 24.78 17.15
C LEU A 425 -9.64 23.58 17.99
N ASP A 426 -8.68 22.78 17.52
CA ASP A 426 -8.13 21.62 18.27
C ASP A 426 -7.47 22.06 19.57
N PHE A 427 -6.59 23.07 19.48
CA PHE A 427 -5.94 23.68 20.63
C PHE A 427 -6.98 24.31 21.59
N GLY A 428 -7.99 24.99 21.06
CA GLY A 428 -9.11 25.51 21.85
C GLY A 428 -9.92 24.42 22.56
N ILE A 429 -10.17 23.28 21.90
CA ILE A 429 -10.87 22.12 22.47
C ILE A 429 -10.03 21.49 23.59
N ARG A 430 -8.72 21.30 23.37
CA ARG A 430 -7.82 20.73 24.38
C ARG A 430 -7.77 21.61 25.63
N ARG A 431 -7.64 22.92 25.45
CA ARG A 431 -7.67 23.89 26.56
C ARG A 431 -9.00 23.85 27.31
N LEU A 432 -10.12 23.80 26.59
CA LEU A 432 -11.44 23.64 27.18
C LEU A 432 -11.52 22.35 28.00
N SER A 433 -11.01 21.24 27.47
CA SER A 433 -11.01 19.93 28.15
C SER A 433 -10.27 19.98 29.49
N ILE A 434 -9.09 20.60 29.52
CA ILE A 434 -8.29 20.76 30.74
C ILE A 434 -9.05 21.61 31.78
N ASP A 435 -9.61 22.76 31.39
CA ASP A 435 -10.41 23.61 32.29
C ASP A 435 -11.65 22.87 32.83
N LEU A 436 -12.33 22.11 31.96
CA LEU A 436 -13.51 21.33 32.33
C LEU A 436 -13.15 20.24 33.35
N GLU A 437 -12.01 19.59 33.19
CA GLU A 437 -11.54 18.55 34.10
C GLU A 437 -11.18 19.12 35.48
N VAL A 438 -10.51 20.27 35.54
CA VAL A 438 -10.23 20.98 36.80
C VAL A 438 -11.52 21.39 37.51
N ARG A 439 -12.48 21.97 36.77
CA ARG A 439 -13.79 22.34 37.32
C ARG A 439 -14.58 21.12 37.78
N PHE A 440 -14.54 20.02 37.05
CA PHE A 440 -15.20 18.77 37.40
C PHE A 440 -14.64 18.18 38.70
N HIS A 441 -13.32 18.22 38.88
CA HIS A 441 -12.67 17.82 40.13
C HIS A 441 -13.09 18.71 41.31
N SER A 442 -13.17 20.03 41.10
CA SER A 442 -13.65 20.98 42.11
C SER A 442 -15.11 20.72 42.50
N LEU A 443 -15.98 20.48 41.51
CA LEU A 443 -17.39 20.15 41.73
C LEU A 443 -17.53 18.83 42.51
N THR A 444 -16.74 17.81 42.14
CA THR A 444 -16.73 16.51 42.81
C THR A 444 -16.31 16.63 44.27
N ARG A 445 -15.32 17.48 44.59
CA ARG A 445 -14.96 17.78 46.00
C ARG A 445 -16.12 18.42 46.74
N LYS A 446 -16.74 19.47 46.18
CA LYS A 446 -17.88 20.16 46.80
C LYS A 446 -19.07 19.23 47.06
N ILE A 447 -19.39 18.34 46.12
CA ILE A 447 -20.45 17.33 46.29
C ILE A 447 -20.11 16.36 47.42
N ARG A 448 -18.85 15.92 47.51
CA ARG A 448 -18.39 15.03 48.57
C ARG A 448 -18.51 15.70 49.95
N ASP A 449 -18.15 16.97 50.06
CA ASP A 449 -18.21 17.73 51.31
C ASP A 449 -19.66 17.98 51.74
N LEU A 450 -20.54 18.35 50.81
CA LEU A 450 -21.99 18.47 51.07
C LEU A 450 -22.59 17.13 51.52
N ARG A 451 -22.20 16.02 50.91
CA ARG A 451 -22.66 14.69 51.31
C ARG A 451 -22.21 14.35 52.74
N LYS A 452 -20.97 14.68 53.12
CA LYS A 452 -20.48 14.51 54.50
C LYS A 452 -21.27 15.36 55.49
N GLN A 453 -21.57 16.61 55.15
CA GLN A 453 -22.40 17.49 55.99
C GLN A 453 -23.81 16.92 56.19
N ASN A 454 -24.48 16.50 55.12
CA ASN A 454 -25.80 15.87 55.21
C ASN A 454 -25.79 14.58 56.04
N GLN A 455 -24.73 13.76 55.90
CA GLN A 455 -24.59 12.55 56.70
C GLN A 455 -24.46 12.88 58.19
N SER A 456 -23.66 13.89 58.54
CA SER A 456 -23.49 14.30 59.94
C SER A 456 -24.77 14.87 60.56
N LEU A 457 -25.59 15.57 59.78
CA LEU A 457 -26.92 16.05 60.20
C LEU A 457 -27.89 14.89 60.44
N LEU A 458 -27.92 13.91 59.53
CA LEU A 458 -28.71 12.69 59.71
C LEU A 458 -28.32 11.92 60.98
N ASP A 459 -27.01 11.76 61.21
CA ASP A 459 -26.49 11.06 62.39
C ASP A 459 -26.87 11.82 63.69
N ALA A 460 -26.82 13.15 63.68
CA ALA A 460 -27.24 13.98 64.81
C ALA A 460 -28.74 13.85 65.10
N LEU A 461 -29.60 13.88 64.08
CA LEU A 461 -31.04 13.69 64.24
C LEU A 461 -31.39 12.30 64.76
N GLN A 462 -30.72 11.25 64.26
CA GLN A 462 -30.90 9.89 64.77
C GLN A 462 -30.46 9.75 66.22
N GLN A 463 -29.39 10.46 66.61
CA GLN A 463 -28.94 10.47 68.00
C GLN A 463 -29.96 11.17 68.91
N GLU A 464 -30.54 12.28 68.48
CA GLU A 464 -31.61 12.96 69.20
C GLU A 464 -32.83 12.06 69.38
N GLU A 465 -33.26 11.36 68.32
CA GLU A 465 -34.36 10.40 68.38
C GLU A 465 -34.09 9.26 69.37
N ARG A 466 -32.88 8.70 69.38
CA ARG A 466 -32.49 7.65 70.35
C ARG A 466 -32.55 8.15 71.79
N VAL A 467 -32.06 9.37 72.03
CA VAL A 467 -32.11 9.99 73.36
C VAL A 467 -33.57 10.16 73.79
N GLN A 468 -34.44 10.68 72.93
CA GLN A 468 -35.87 10.81 73.21
C GLN A 468 -36.53 9.45 73.51
N GLN A 469 -36.24 8.41 72.72
CA GLN A 469 -36.77 7.06 72.95
C GLN A 469 -36.30 6.48 74.30
N SER A 470 -35.03 6.66 74.66
CA SER A 470 -34.50 6.21 75.95
C SER A 470 -35.13 6.94 77.14
N GLN A 471 -35.37 8.25 77.02
CA GLN A 471 -36.07 9.04 78.03
C GLN A 471 -37.52 8.57 78.19
N ALA A 472 -38.22 8.31 77.08
CA ALA A 472 -39.58 7.78 77.11
C ALA A 472 -39.63 6.39 77.79
N GLN A 473 -38.69 5.50 77.46
CA GLN A 473 -38.58 4.18 78.12
C GLN A 473 -38.27 4.30 79.62
N ALA A 474 -37.36 5.20 80.00
CA ALA A 474 -37.05 5.45 81.41
C ALA A 474 -38.27 5.98 82.18
N LEU A 475 -39.06 6.87 81.56
CA LEU A 475 -40.30 7.38 82.14
C LEU A 475 -41.33 6.26 82.35
N VAL A 476 -41.52 5.39 81.35
CA VAL A 476 -42.42 4.23 81.47
C VAL A 476 -41.97 3.28 82.58
N LEU A 477 -40.68 2.95 82.66
CA LEU A 477 -40.13 2.10 83.72
C LEU A 477 -40.26 2.75 85.10
N TRP A 478 -40.07 4.07 85.19
CA TRP A 478 -40.26 4.83 86.43
C TRP A 478 -41.72 4.80 86.89
N VAL A 479 -42.68 5.02 85.98
CA VAL A 479 -44.12 4.93 86.29
C VAL A 479 -44.48 3.52 86.77
N GLN A 480 -44.00 2.46 86.09
CA GLN A 480 -44.24 1.07 86.52
C GLN A 480 -43.63 0.77 87.90
N TRP A 481 -42.44 1.29 88.20
CA TRP A 481 -41.82 1.17 89.52
C TRP A 481 -42.61 1.91 90.60
N ALA A 482 -43.09 3.13 90.29
CA ALA A 482 -43.85 3.97 91.20
C ALA A 482 -45.19 3.32 91.59
N VAL A 483 -45.89 2.68 90.63
CA VAL A 483 -47.14 1.93 90.89
C VAL A 483 -46.91 0.70 91.78
N LYS A 484 -45.73 0.07 91.72
CA LYS A 484 -45.39 -1.12 92.52
C LYS A 484 -44.99 -0.78 93.97
N LYS A 485 -44.61 0.47 94.24
CA LYS A 485 -44.36 1.02 95.58
C LYS A 485 -45.65 1.68 96.07
N ASP A 486 -45.86 1.71 97.39
CA ASP A 486 -47.06 2.33 97.98
C ASP A 486 -47.16 3.81 97.55
N VAL A 487 -48.20 4.12 96.75
CA VAL A 487 -48.38 5.41 96.05
C VAL A 487 -48.55 6.58 97.03
N SER A 488 -48.86 6.27 98.29
CA SER A 488 -49.02 7.20 99.40
C SER A 488 -47.73 7.97 99.78
N CYS A 489 -46.56 7.52 99.34
CA CYS A 489 -45.26 8.16 99.63
C CYS A 489 -44.91 9.34 98.70
N PHE A 490 -45.70 9.60 97.66
CA PHE A 490 -45.40 10.64 96.67
C PHE A 490 -46.20 11.93 96.90
N PRO A 491 -45.64 13.12 96.58
CA PRO A 491 -46.38 14.39 96.62
C PRO A 491 -47.67 14.31 95.78
N THR A 492 -48.75 14.93 96.25
CA THR A 492 -50.12 14.81 95.70
C THR A 492 -50.22 15.16 94.22
N GLU A 493 -49.36 16.06 93.73
CA GLU A 493 -49.28 16.48 92.32
C GLU A 493 -48.79 15.38 91.38
N LEU A 494 -47.97 14.44 91.86
CA LEU A 494 -47.39 13.35 91.08
C LEU A 494 -48.24 12.07 91.12
N GLN A 495 -49.11 11.94 92.11
CA GLN A 495 -50.01 10.78 92.26
C GLN A 495 -51.02 10.71 91.10
N ASP A 496 -51.56 11.87 90.68
CA ASP A 496 -52.49 11.98 89.56
C ASP A 496 -51.85 11.64 88.20
N ILE A 497 -50.57 12.00 88.03
CA ILE A 497 -49.81 11.73 86.78
C ILE A 497 -49.44 10.25 86.71
N ALA A 498 -48.97 9.67 87.81
CA ALA A 498 -48.62 8.26 87.88
C ALA A 498 -49.83 7.35 87.57
N PHE A 499 -51.02 7.69 88.08
CA PHE A 499 -52.24 6.94 87.80
C PHE A 499 -52.70 7.07 86.34
N ARG A 500 -52.69 8.29 85.77
CA ARG A 500 -53.14 8.51 84.37
C ARG A 500 -52.23 7.88 83.32
N GLU A 501 -50.93 7.80 83.58
CA GLU A 501 -49.96 7.21 82.64
C GLU A 501 -49.82 5.69 82.82
N ALA A 502 -50.02 5.16 84.04
CA ALA A 502 -50.02 3.71 84.27
C ALA A 502 -51.13 2.99 83.49
N GLU A 503 -52.27 3.63 83.27
CA GLU A 503 -53.41 3.08 82.53
C GLU A 503 -53.16 3.04 81.00
N LYS A 504 -52.20 3.81 80.50
CA LYS A 504 -51.85 3.89 79.07
C LYS A 504 -50.61 3.09 78.69
N ALA A 505 -49.86 2.55 79.66
CA ALA A 505 -48.59 1.89 79.41
C ALA A 505 -48.82 0.49 78.75
N PRO A 506 -48.26 0.24 77.55
CA PRO A 506 -48.36 -1.08 76.91
C PRO A 506 -47.56 -2.15 77.69
N PRO A 507 -47.99 -3.43 77.68
CA PRO A 507 -47.27 -4.50 78.36
C PRO A 507 -45.90 -4.76 77.69
N LEU A 508 -44.86 -4.99 78.51
CA LEU A 508 -43.50 -5.25 78.06
C LEU A 508 -43.44 -6.51 77.17
N PRO A 509 -42.65 -6.51 76.08
CA PRO A 509 -42.30 -7.74 75.38
C PRO A 509 -41.54 -8.68 76.34
N PRO A 510 -41.87 -9.99 76.37
CA PRO A 510 -41.24 -10.93 77.29
C PRO A 510 -39.76 -11.11 76.93
N GLY A 511 -38.85 -10.65 77.79
CA GLY A 511 -37.39 -10.84 77.62
C GLY A 511 -36.44 -9.81 78.26
N GLY A 512 -36.95 -8.71 78.84
CA GLY A 512 -36.09 -7.60 79.31
C GLY A 512 -35.43 -7.75 80.70
N ILE A 513 -35.76 -8.78 81.48
CA ILE A 513 -35.37 -8.85 82.91
C ILE A 513 -33.91 -9.31 83.13
N GLU A 514 -33.24 -9.88 82.12
CA GLU A 514 -31.85 -10.37 82.28
C GLU A 514 -30.73 -9.33 82.06
N ARG A 515 -31.05 -8.09 81.65
CA ARG A 515 -30.02 -7.03 81.47
C ARG A 515 -30.05 -5.89 82.48
N GLN A 516 -30.81 -6.02 83.58
CA GLN A 516 -30.85 -4.99 84.64
C GLN A 516 -29.79 -5.17 85.75
N GLY A 517 -28.86 -6.11 85.61
CA GLY A 517 -27.75 -6.29 86.55
C GLY A 517 -26.62 -5.26 86.43
N SER A 518 -26.43 -4.60 85.29
CA SER A 518 -25.25 -3.74 85.07
C SER A 518 -25.49 -2.23 85.20
N LEU A 519 -26.74 -1.77 85.30
CA LEU A 519 -27.07 -0.34 85.42
C LEU A 519 -27.21 0.15 86.87
N ARG A 520 -27.04 -0.73 87.86
CA ARG A 520 -27.05 -0.37 89.29
C ARG A 520 -25.71 0.16 89.83
N GLN A 521 -24.67 0.26 88.99
CA GLN A 521 -23.34 0.76 89.40
C GLN A 521 -22.95 2.09 88.75
N GLN A 522 -23.80 2.70 87.93
CA GLN A 522 -23.57 4.03 87.36
C GLN A 522 -24.85 4.87 87.40
N ALA A 523 -25.28 5.22 88.62
CA ALA A 523 -26.17 6.34 88.91
C ALA A 523 -25.94 6.75 90.37
#